data_AF-A0A7D9N454-F1
#
_entry.id   AF-A0A7D9N454-F1
#
_cell.length_a   1.000
_cell.length_b   1.000
_cell.length_c   1.000
_cell.angle_alpha   90.00
_cell.angle_beta   90.00
_cell.angle_gamma   90.00
#
_symmetry.space_group_name_H-M   'P 1'
#
loop_
_entity.id
_entity.type
_entity.pdbx_description
1 polymer ?
#
loop_
_entity_poly.entity_id
_entity_poly.type
_entity_poly.pdbx_seq_one_letter_code
_entity_poly.pdbx_strand_id
1 'polypeptide(L)' 'MRKLWWLANIYWIILIMYGGGKLFTYGFDTAELGKTASYALILLVLISASMLIIEFQAAWGIWLHNFDKKKHHDNKI' A
#
# COMPACT_ATOMS: atom_id res chain seq x y z
N MET A 1 8.75 -0.89 17.26
CA MET A 1 8.43 -0.15 16.02
C MET A 1 8.59 -1.01 14.75
N ARG A 2 9.72 -1.72 14.54
CA ARG A 2 9.90 -2.61 13.38
C ARG A 2 8.81 -3.68 13.17
N LYS A 3 8.30 -4.28 14.26
CA LYS A 3 7.16 -5.23 14.19
C LYS A 3 5.87 -4.57 13.68
N LEU A 4 5.59 -3.34 14.08
CA LEU A 4 4.41 -2.58 13.63
C LEU A 4 4.51 -2.24 12.14
N TRP A 5 5.70 -1.89 11.65
CA TRP A 5 5.94 -1.66 10.22
C TRP A 5 5.65 -2.91 9.38
N TRP A 6 6.11 -4.08 9.82
CA TRP A 6 5.79 -5.34 9.14
C TRP A 6 4.29 -5.67 9.14
N LEU A 7 3.60 -5.46 10.27
CA LEU A 7 2.15 -5.64 10.35
C LEU A 7 1.41 -4.67 9.42
N ALA A 8 1.87 -3.42 9.30
CA ALA A 8 1.31 -2.45 8.38
C ALA A 8 1.47 -2.90 6.91
N ASN A 9 2.62 -3.46 6.53
CA ASN A 9 2.81 -4.01 5.18
C ASN A 9 1.83 -5.16 4.88
N ILE A 10 1.65 -6.09 5.82
CA ILE A 10 0.68 -7.20 5.68
C ILE A 10 -0.74 -6.64 5.56
N TYR A 11 -1.10 -5.66 6.39
CA TYR A 11 -2.40 -5.00 6.33
C TYR A 11 -2.66 -4.38 4.96
N TRP A 12 -1.71 -3.62 4.40
CA TRP A 12 -1.86 -3.00 3.08
C TRP A 12 -2.03 -4.02 1.97
N ILE A 13 -1.29 -5.14 2.01
CA ILE A 13 -1.43 -6.23 1.04
C ILE A 13 -2.85 -6.82 1.09
N ILE A 14 -3.36 -7.10 2.30
CA ILE A 14 -4.73 -7.61 2.47
C ILE A 14 -5.76 -6.60 1.96
N LEU A 15 -5.57 -5.31 2.28
CA LEU A 15 -6.49 -4.25 1.85
C LEU A 15 -6.53 -4.10 0.32
N ILE A 16 -5.38 -4.16 -0.34
CA ILE A 16 -5.28 -4.08 -1.81
C ILE A 16 -5.95 -5.30 -2.45
N MET A 17 -5.70 -6.51 -1.94
CA MET A 17 -6.34 -7.72 -2.47
C MET A 17 -7.86 -7.71 -2.28
N TYR A 18 -8.32 -7.37 -1.07
CA TYR A 18 -9.74 -7.33 -0.76
C TYR A 18 -10.46 -6.21 -1.52
N GLY A 19 -9.92 -4.99 -1.49
CA GLY A 19 -10.46 -3.84 -2.19
C GLY A 19 -10.43 -4.03 -3.70
N GLY A 20 -9.34 -4.56 -4.25
CA GLY A 20 -9.23 -4.91 -5.67
C GLY A 20 -10.26 -5.95 -6.08
N GLY A 21 -10.40 -7.04 -5.33
CA GLY A 21 -11.43 -8.05 -5.58
C GLY A 21 -12.84 -7.47 -5.55
N LYS A 22 -13.13 -6.57 -4.61
CA LYS A 22 -14.41 -5.84 -4.57
C LYS A 22 -14.61 -4.95 -5.78
N LEU A 23 -13.60 -4.20 -6.23
CA LEU A 23 -13.72 -3.35 -7.41
C LEU A 23 -13.99 -4.16 -8.68
N PHE A 24 -13.35 -5.32 -8.87
CA PHE A 24 -13.62 -6.15 -10.05
C PHE A 24 -14.97 -6.86 -10.04
N THR A 25 -15.56 -7.05 -8.84
CA THR A 25 -16.87 -7.70 -8.68
C THR A 25 -18.01 -6.71 -8.47
N TYR A 26 -17.69 -5.44 -8.24
CA TYR A 26 -18.67 -4.37 -8.18
C TYR A 26 -19.21 -4.16 -9.59
N GLY A 27 -20.50 -4.38 -9.78
CA GLY A 27 -21.18 -4.25 -11.07
C GLY A 27 -21.29 -2.80 -11.52
N PHE A 28 -20.15 -2.17 -11.80
CA PHE A 28 -20.08 -0.82 -12.33
C PHE A 28 -20.88 -0.73 -13.63
N ASP A 29 -21.58 0.39 -13.81
CA ASP A 29 -22.17 0.71 -15.10
C ASP A 29 -21.04 1.04 -16.08
N THR A 30 -20.86 0.16 -17.07
CA THR A 30 -19.84 0.30 -18.10
C THR A 30 -20.43 0.73 -19.44
N ALA A 31 -21.68 1.22 -19.49
CA ALA A 31 -22.37 1.56 -20.74
C ALA A 31 -21.67 2.69 -21.50
N GLU A 32 -21.20 3.72 -20.80
CA GLU A 32 -20.56 4.89 -21.44
C GLU A 32 -19.10 4.62 -21.85
N LEU A 33 -18.34 3.91 -21.01
CA LEU A 33 -16.90 3.72 -21.20
C LEU A 33 -16.52 2.38 -21.88
N GLY A 34 -17.43 1.41 -21.85
CA GLY A 34 -17.16 0.01 -22.21
C GLY A 34 -16.43 -0.76 -21.10
N LYS A 35 -16.63 -2.08 -21.09
CA LYS A 35 -16.08 -2.98 -20.05
C LYS A 35 -14.55 -2.94 -19.97
N THR A 36 -13.88 -2.97 -21.12
CA THR A 36 -12.40 -3.01 -21.19
C THR A 36 -11.77 -1.76 -20.57
N ALA A 37 -12.24 -0.57 -20.96
CA ALA A 37 -11.71 0.68 -20.42
C ALA A 37 -12.02 0.83 -18.93
N SER A 38 -13.21 0.39 -18.49
CA SER A 38 -13.60 0.41 -17.08
C SER A 38 -12.68 -0.47 -16.22
N TYR A 39 -12.35 -1.68 -16.67
CA TYR A 39 -11.39 -2.54 -15.97
C TYR A 39 -9.95 -1.99 -16.02
N ALA A 40 -9.56 -1.34 -17.11
CA ALA A 40 -8.27 -0.66 -17.19
C ALA A 40 -8.16 0.47 -16.15
N LEU A 41 -9.23 1.24 -15.93
CA LEU A 41 -9.27 2.26 -14.87
C LEU A 41 -9.18 1.65 -13.47
N ILE A 42 -9.85 0.53 -13.21
CA ILE A 42 -9.73 -0.17 -11.93
C ILE A 42 -8.28 -0.60 -11.69
N LEU A 43 -7.62 -1.17 -12.70
CA LEU A 43 -6.20 -1.53 -12.62
C LEU A 43 -5.31 -0.31 -12.37
N LEU A 44 -5.56 0.81 -13.08
CA LEU A 44 -4.83 2.04 -12.89
C LEU A 44 -4.92 2.51 -11.43
N VAL A 45 -6.12 2.55 -10.85
CA VAL A 45 -6.34 2.94 -9.46
C VAL A 45 -5.59 2.04 -8.49
N LEU A 46 -5.64 0.72 -8.70
CA LEU A 46 -4.94 -0.25 -7.85
C LEU A 46 -3.42 -0.09 -7.94
N ILE A 47 -2.87 0.15 -9.13
CA ILE A 47 -1.44 0.40 -9.33
C ILE A 47 -1.03 1.70 -8.65
N SER A 48 -1.77 2.78 -8.85
CA SER A 48 -1.49 4.08 -8.21
C SER A 48 -1.53 3.99 -6.69
N ALA A 49 -2.54 3.34 -6.13
CA ALA A 49 -2.62 3.09 -4.69
C ALA A 49 -1.42 2.27 -4.19
N SER A 50 -1.04 1.22 -4.93
CA SER A 50 0.12 0.39 -4.60
C SER A 50 1.42 1.19 -4.57
N MET A 51 1.65 2.05 -5.57
CA MET A 51 2.85 2.90 -5.65
C MET A 51 2.95 3.84 -4.45
N LEU A 52 1.86 4.56 -4.13
CA LEU A 52 1.82 5.48 -2.98
C LEU A 52 2.10 4.75 -1.65
N ILE A 53 1.54 3.55 -1.48
CA ILE A 53 1.79 2.73 -0.29
C ILE A 53 3.26 2.30 -0.23
N ILE A 54 3.85 1.85 -1.34
CA ILE A 54 5.25 1.42 -1.39
C ILE A 54 6.18 2.57 -1.01
N GLU A 55 5.99 3.76 -1.59
CA GLU A 55 6.80 4.94 -1.27
C GLU A 55 6.68 5.32 0.21
N PHE A 56 5.46 5.34 0.75
CA PHE A 56 5.22 5.61 2.15
C PHE A 56 5.89 4.57 3.07
N GLN A 57 5.75 3.27 2.76
CA GLN A 57 6.36 2.20 3.55
C GLN A 57 7.88 2.24 3.49
N ALA A 58 8.47 2.58 2.34
CA ALA A 58 9.90 2.77 2.18
C ALA A 58 10.41 3.94 3.05
N ALA A 59 9.75 5.10 2.96
CA ALA A 59 10.10 6.28 3.77
C ALA A 59 10.01 5.98 5.28
N TRP A 60 8.92 5.30 5.70
CA TRP A 60 8.77 4.90 7.09
C TRP A 60 9.84 3.89 7.53
N GLY A 61 10.17 2.93 6.67
CA GLY A 61 11.22 1.93 6.92
C GLY A 61 12.60 2.56 7.13
N ILE A 62 12.98 3.53 6.28
CA ILE A 62 14.23 4.28 6.40
C ILE A 62 14.24 5.09 7.71
N TRP A 63 13.15 5.79 8.02
CA TRP A 63 13.03 6.55 9.27
C TRP A 63 13.20 5.64 10.49
N LEU A 64 12.55 4.47 10.49
CA LEU A 64 12.68 3.48 11.57
C LEU A 64 14.10 2.97 11.74
N HIS A 65 14.79 2.67 10.65
CA HIS A 65 16.18 2.22 10.69
C HIS A 65 17.11 3.27 11.31
N ASN A 66 16.92 4.53 10.95
CA ASN A 66 17.71 5.64 11.51
C ASN A 66 17.35 5.93 12.97
N PHE A 67 16.08 5.79 13.34
CA PHE A 67 15.62 5.93 14.72
C PHE A 67 16.19 4.83 15.64
N ASP A 68 16.15 3.56 15.19
CA ASP A 68 16.74 2.43 15.92
C ASP A 68 18.24 2.64 16.14
N LYS A 69 18.99 3.12 15.12
CA LYS A 69 20.42 3.45 15.23
C LYS A 69 20.72 4.53 16.27
N LYS A 70 19.96 5.64 16.23
CA LYS A 70 20.14 6.75 17.17
C LYS A 70 19.94 6.29 18.62
N LYS A 71 18.87 5.55 18.87
CA LYS A 71 18.58 4.98 20.20
C LYS A 71 19.70 4.05 20.69
N HIS A 72 20.32 3.28 19.79
CA HIS A 72 21.40 2.38 20.15
C HIS A 72 22.71 3.11 20.51
N HIS A 73 22.94 4.30 19.93
CA HIS A 73 24.08 5.15 20.24
C HIS A 73 23.90 5.83 21.60
N ASP A 74 22.70 6.36 21.87
CA ASP A 74 22.39 7.05 23.13
C ASP A 74 22.45 6.10 24.35
N ASN A 75 22.11 4.81 24.17
CA ASN A 75 22.19 3.79 25.23
C ASN A 75 23.61 3.25 25.49
N LYS A 76 24.62 3.66 24.72
CA LYS A 76 26.03 3.22 24.87
C LYS A 76 26.91 4.28 25.55
N ILE A 77 26.39 5.48 25.79
CA ILE A 77 27.02 6.57 26.54
C ILE A 77 26.48 6.51 27.97
#